data_AF-A0A8J2NTN2-F1
#
_entry.id   AF-A0A8J2NTN2-F1
#
_cell.length_a   1.000
_cell.length_b   1.000
_cell.length_c   1.000
_cell.angle_alpha   90.00
_cell.angle_beta   90.00
_cell.angle_gamma   90.00
#
_symmetry.space_group_name_H-M   'P 1'
#
loop_
_entity.id
_entity.type
_entity.pdbx_description
1 polymer ?
#
loop_
_entity_poly.entity_id
_entity_poly.type
_entity_poly.pdbx_seq_one_letter_code
_entity_poly.pdbx_strand_id
1 'polypeptide(L)'
;MKNTKTGSCGTPVSSTIIKVVDTETGRVLGPNEPGELLVKGPQVMKGYLNNEEATNETIDSDGWLHSGDIGYYDDSYVVNHNTTNRPYCWADTVEQTLLKRLV
;
A
#
# COMPACT_ATOMS: atom_id res chain seq x y z
N MET A 1 0.53 -20.44 13.56
CA MET A 1 0.53 -19.08 14.14
C MET A 1 1.37 -18.21 13.21
N LYS A 2 0.83 -17.14 12.64
CA LYS A 2 1.62 -16.20 11.82
C LYS A 2 2.54 -15.44 12.78
N ASN A 3 3.86 -15.56 12.56
CA ASN A 3 4.87 -14.95 13.40
C ASN A 3 4.93 -13.45 13.06
N THR A 4 4.03 -12.65 13.62
CA THR A 4 3.94 -11.21 13.31
C THR A 4 5.03 -10.47 14.07
N LYS A 5 5.94 -9.83 13.34
CA LYS A 5 6.99 -8.98 13.91
C LYS A 5 6.36 -7.73 14.52
N THR A 6 6.70 -7.40 15.77
CA THR A 6 6.17 -6.20 16.43
C THR A 6 6.46 -4.94 15.61
N GLY A 7 5.45 -4.10 15.38
CA GLY A 7 5.54 -2.88 14.57
C GLY A 7 5.40 -3.10 13.07
N SER A 8 5.38 -4.36 12.61
CA SER A 8 5.03 -4.65 11.23
C SER A 8 3.53 -4.63 11.01
N CYS A 9 3.15 -4.34 9.77
CA CYS A 9 1.80 -4.61 9.35
C CYS A 9 1.62 -6.12 9.22
N GLY A 10 2.48 -6.86 8.52
CA GLY A 10 2.28 -8.30 8.25
C GLY A 10 2.38 -8.61 6.76
N THR A 11 1.63 -9.60 6.26
CA THR A 11 1.70 -10.08 4.87
C THR A 11 0.47 -9.66 4.05
N PRO A 12 0.61 -9.45 2.72
CA PRO A 12 -0.51 -9.19 1.82
C PRO A 12 -1.64 -10.22 1.96
N VAL A 13 -2.89 -9.76 1.80
CA VAL A 13 -4.04 -10.66 1.65
C VAL A 13 -3.94 -11.41 0.32
N SER A 14 -4.60 -12.57 0.22
CA SER A 14 -4.56 -13.39 -0.98
C SER A 14 -4.94 -12.59 -2.23
N SER A 15 -4.27 -12.86 -3.36
CA SER A 15 -4.48 -12.18 -4.64
C SER A 15 -4.16 -10.68 -4.64
N THR A 16 -3.42 -10.21 -3.63
CA THR A 16 -2.87 -8.84 -3.59
C THR A 16 -1.37 -8.85 -3.85
N ILE A 17 -0.94 -7.94 -4.71
CA ILE A 17 0.46 -7.69 -5.01
C ILE A 17 0.80 -6.32 -4.43
N ILE A 18 1.93 -6.24 -3.74
CA ILE A 18 2.49 -4.99 -3.22
C ILE A 18 3.89 -4.86 -3.81
N LYS A 19 4.23 -3.65 -4.27
CA LYS A 19 5.60 -3.26 -4.62
C LYS A 19 5.97 -2.01 -3.85
N VAL A 20 7.26 -1.84 -3.57
CA VAL A 20 7.80 -0.60 -3.03
C VAL A 20 8.48 0.14 -4.18
N VAL A 21 8.22 1.44 -4.33
CA VAL A 21 8.85 2.27 -5.35
C VAL A 21 9.51 3.49 -4.74
N ASP A 22 10.62 3.91 -5.33
CA ASP A 22 11.24 5.19 -5.03
C ASP A 22 10.36 6.34 -5.53
N THR A 23 10.06 7.31 -4.67
CA THR A 23 9.12 8.40 -4.96
C THR A 23 9.66 9.42 -5.97
N GLU A 24 10.98 9.49 -6.17
CA GLU A 24 11.59 10.44 -7.09
C GLU A 24 11.77 9.84 -8.49
N THR A 25 12.17 8.58 -8.55
CA THR A 25 12.58 7.89 -9.78
C THR A 25 11.54 6.89 -10.29
N GLY A 26 10.57 6.50 -9.48
CA GLY A 26 9.55 5.48 -9.79
C GLY A 26 10.11 4.06 -9.90
N ARG A 27 11.37 3.83 -9.52
CA ARG A 27 12.02 2.51 -9.61
C ARG A 27 11.52 1.59 -8.51
N VAL A 28 11.33 0.31 -8.85
CA VAL A 28 11.00 -0.72 -7.85
C VAL A 28 12.21 -0.95 -6.95
N LEU A 29 11.97 -0.87 -5.65
CA LEU A 29 12.97 -1.09 -4.61
C LEU A 29 12.95 -2.54 -4.11
N GLY A 30 14.09 -2.99 -3.61
CA GLY A 30 14.30 -4.30 -3.03
C GLY A 30 13.90 -4.40 -1.55
N PRO A 31 14.20 -5.55 -0.91
CA PRO A 31 13.93 -5.74 0.51
C PRO A 31 14.71 -4.74 1.38
N ASN A 32 14.06 -4.26 2.44
CA ASN A 32 14.60 -3.31 3.43
C ASN A 32 14.94 -1.91 2.87
N GLU A 33 14.48 -1.58 1.66
CA GLU A 33 14.62 -0.25 1.07
C GLU A 33 13.30 0.53 1.23
N PRO A 34 13.29 1.66 1.96
CA PRO A 34 12.08 2.47 2.14
C PRO A 34 11.63 3.17 0.86
N GLY A 35 10.34 3.09 0.55
CA GLY A 35 9.71 3.82 -0.56
C GLY A 35 8.19 3.81 -0.45
N GLU A 36 7.51 4.32 -1.47
CA GLU A 36 6.05 4.31 -1.52
C GLU A 36 5.53 2.88 -1.76
N LEU A 37 4.52 2.50 -0.98
CA LEU A 37 3.80 1.24 -1.16
C LEU A 37 2.73 1.38 -2.26
N LEU A 38 2.88 0.62 -3.34
CA LEU A 38 1.87 0.50 -4.39
C LEU A 38 1.15 -0.84 -4.26
N VAL A 39 -0.18 -0.81 -4.38
CA VAL A 39 -1.04 -1.99 -4.16
C VAL A 39 -1.84 -2.31 -5.42
N LYS A 40 -1.88 -3.57 -5.82
CA LYS A 40 -2.70 -4.07 -6.93
C LYS A 40 -3.43 -5.34 -6.53
N GLY A 41 -4.74 -5.40 -6.77
CA GLY A 41 -5.55 -6.55 -6.42
C GLY A 41 -7.05 -6.30 -6.60
N PRO A 42 -7.88 -7.35 -6.48
CA PRO A 42 -9.33 -7.25 -6.68
C PRO A 42 -10.04 -6.35 -5.64
N GLN A 43 -9.40 -6.07 -4.51
CA GLN A 43 -9.93 -5.19 -3.46
C GLN A 43 -9.70 -3.69 -3.69
N VAL A 44 -8.92 -3.30 -4.71
CA VAL A 44 -8.67 -1.88 -5.04
C VAL A 44 -9.97 -1.26 -5.58
N MET A 45 -10.26 -0.01 -5.19
CA MET A 45 -11.42 0.71 -5.72
C MET A 45 -11.37 0.85 -7.24
N LYS A 46 -12.53 1.02 -7.87
CA LYS A 46 -12.59 1.34 -9.32
C LYS A 46 -12.12 2.75 -9.64
N GLY A 47 -12.14 3.64 -8.65
CA GLY A 47 -11.85 5.06 -8.79
C GLY A 47 -12.76 5.90 -7.89
N TYR A 48 -12.55 7.21 -7.95
CA TYR A 48 -13.38 8.19 -7.27
C TYR A 48 -14.64 8.50 -8.08
N LEU A 49 -15.78 8.56 -7.39
CA LEU A 49 -17.07 8.84 -8.01
C LEU A 49 -17.05 10.22 -8.67
N ASN A 50 -17.36 10.28 -9.97
CA ASN A 50 -17.38 11.49 -10.79
C ASN A 50 -16.08 12.30 -10.80
N ASN A 51 -14.94 11.67 -10.51
CA ASN A 51 -13.64 12.34 -10.50
C ASN A 51 -12.58 11.47 -11.17
N GLU A 52 -12.57 11.51 -12.50
CA GLU A 52 -11.61 10.76 -13.32
C GLU A 52 -10.18 11.26 -13.14
N GLU A 53 -9.98 12.57 -12.94
CA GLU A 53 -8.66 13.17 -12.70
C GLU A 53 -8.02 12.58 -11.44
N ALA A 54 -8.71 12.66 -10.29
CA ALA A 54 -8.21 12.07 -9.06
C ALA A 54 -8.05 10.54 -9.16
N THR A 55 -8.88 9.87 -9.97
CA THR A 55 -8.77 8.44 -10.21
C THR A 55 -7.47 8.10 -10.93
N ASN A 56 -7.16 8.83 -12.00
CA ASN A 56 -5.96 8.61 -12.81
C ASN A 56 -4.68 9.05 -12.09
N GLU A 57 -4.77 10.00 -11.16
CA GLU A 57 -3.65 10.37 -10.28
C GLU A 57 -3.36 9.30 -9.22
N THR A 58 -4.39 8.57 -8.79
CA THR A 58 -4.30 7.63 -7.67
C THR A 58 -4.11 6.19 -8.12
N ILE A 59 -4.64 5.83 -9.29
CA ILE A 59 -4.53 4.51 -9.91
C ILE A 59 -3.86 4.67 -11.26
N ASP A 60 -2.66 4.11 -11.39
CA ASP A 60 -1.90 4.19 -12.64
C ASP A 60 -2.53 3.36 -13.77
N SER A 61 -2.03 3.53 -14.99
CA SER A 61 -2.51 2.79 -16.17
C SER A 61 -2.29 1.28 -16.08
N ASP A 62 -1.39 0.83 -15.21
CA ASP A 62 -1.13 -0.59 -14.93
C ASP A 62 -2.03 -1.12 -13.80
N GLY A 63 -2.89 -0.30 -13.21
CA GLY A 63 -3.83 -0.65 -12.15
C GLY A 63 -3.20 -0.71 -10.75
N TRP A 64 -2.09 -0.03 -10.51
CA TRP A 64 -1.53 0.13 -9.17
C TRP A 64 -2.13 1.33 -8.46
N LEU A 65 -2.61 1.09 -7.25
CA LEU A 65 -3.01 2.13 -6.32
C LEU A 65 -1.78 2.73 -5.64
N HIS A 66 -1.57 4.02 -5.83
CA HIS A 66 -0.62 4.84 -5.07
C HIS A 66 -1.20 5.12 -3.69
N SER A 67 -0.61 4.51 -2.65
CA SER A 67 -1.11 4.68 -1.28
C SER A 67 -0.65 5.99 -0.64
N GLY A 68 0.45 6.58 -1.11
CA GLY A 68 1.13 7.69 -0.44
C GLY A 68 1.84 7.31 0.87
N ASP A 69 1.78 6.05 1.31
CA ASP A 69 2.43 5.58 2.53
C ASP A 69 3.87 5.10 2.25
N ILE A 70 4.81 5.52 3.09
CA ILE A 70 6.20 5.05 3.02
C ILE A 70 6.40 3.81 3.89
N GLY A 71 6.94 2.76 3.27
CA GLY A 71 7.31 1.53 3.94
C GLY A 71 8.34 0.73 3.17
N TYR A 72 8.69 -0.43 3.73
CA TYR A 72 9.55 -1.42 3.09
C TYR A 72 9.05 -2.83 3.40
N TYR A 73 9.52 -3.82 2.67
CA TYR A 73 9.28 -5.23 2.95
C TYR A 73 10.58 -5.96 3.31
N ASP A 74 10.49 -7.02 4.09
CA ASP A 74 11.62 -7.92 4.35
C ASP A 74 11.43 -9.29 3.67
N ASP A 75 12.41 -10.19 3.87
CA ASP A 75 12.43 -11.53 3.27
C ASP A 75 11.23 -12.42 3.66
N SER A 76 10.48 -12.03 4.70
CA SER A 76 9.26 -12.72 5.13
C SER A 76 7.98 -12.10 4.55
N TYR A 77 8.10 -11.20 3.57
CA TYR A 77 7.01 -10.41 2.97
C TYR A 77 6.29 -9.53 3.99
N VAL A 78 6.99 -9.16 5.06
CA VAL A 78 6.44 -8.35 6.14
C VAL A 78 6.62 -6.88 5.78
N VAL A 79 5.51 -6.18 5.58
CA VAL A 79 5.53 -4.72 5.29
C VAL A 79 5.66 -3.96 6.61
N ASN A 80 6.63 -3.06 6.68
CA ASN A 80 6.85 -2.18 7.82
C ASN A 80 6.58 -0.72 7.43
N HIS A 81 5.61 -0.09 8.10
CA HIS A 81 5.33 1.33 7.98
C HIS A 81 6.07 2.11 9.07
N ASN A 82 6.54 3.32 8.75
CA ASN A 82 7.16 4.20 9.75
C ASN A 82 6.11 4.94 10.62
N THR A 83 4.95 4.32 10.92
CA THR A 83 4.00 4.92 11.85
C THR A 83 4.27 4.44 13.27
N THR A 84 4.59 5.41 14.10
CA THR A 84 4.69 5.30 15.54
C THR A 84 3.43 4.61 16.11
N ASN A 85 3.59 3.37 16.57
CA ASN A 85 2.84 2.78 17.67
C ASN A 85 1.35 2.40 17.45
N ARG A 86 0.90 2.02 16.25
CA ARG A 86 -0.45 1.45 16.02
C ARG A 86 -0.43 -0.09 15.91
N PRO A 87 -1.23 -0.83 16.70
CA PRO A 87 -1.18 -2.30 16.73
C PRO A 87 -1.88 -3.04 15.58
N TYR A 88 -2.61 -2.37 14.68
CA TYR A 88 -3.38 -3.01 13.60
C TYR A 88 -3.45 -2.16 12.33
N CYS A 89 -2.42 -2.18 11.47
CA CYS A 89 -2.32 -1.26 10.32
C CYS A 89 -2.92 -1.74 8.98
N TRP A 90 -3.20 -3.04 8.78
CA TRP A 90 -3.71 -3.51 7.47
C TRP A 90 -5.15 -3.12 7.14
N ALA A 91 -6.01 -3.03 8.15
CA ALA A 91 -7.35 -2.51 7.92
C ALA A 91 -7.24 -1.03 7.50
N ASP A 92 -6.40 -0.25 8.18
CA ASP A 92 -6.29 1.19 7.95
C ASP A 92 -5.66 1.60 6.60
N THR A 93 -4.67 0.93 6.01
CA THR A 93 -4.06 1.45 4.76
C THR A 93 -4.98 1.31 3.54
N VAL A 94 -5.69 0.19 3.41
CA VAL A 94 -6.69 0.04 2.34
C VAL A 94 -7.94 0.84 2.71
N GLU A 95 -8.40 0.76 3.95
CA GLU A 95 -9.64 1.42 4.39
C GLU A 95 -9.48 2.94 4.51
N GLN A 96 -8.32 3.52 4.83
CA GLN A 96 -8.13 4.98 4.86
C GLN A 96 -7.84 5.59 3.48
N THR A 97 -7.26 4.85 2.54
CA THR A 97 -7.24 5.30 1.14
C THR A 97 -8.62 5.13 0.48
N LEU A 98 -9.39 4.09 0.87
CA LEU A 98 -10.78 3.90 0.47
C LEU A 98 -11.77 4.88 1.14
N LEU A 99 -11.60 5.23 2.42
CA LEU A 99 -12.53 6.08 3.20
C LEU A 99 -12.27 7.57 3.02
N LYS A 100 -11.10 8.00 2.52
CA LYS A 100 -10.80 9.44 2.45
C LYS A 100 -11.66 10.22 1.46
N ARG A 101 -12.36 9.59 0.51
CA ARG A 101 -13.27 10.31 -0.45
C ARG A 101 -14.43 9.47 -1.00
N LEU A 102 -14.92 8.47 -0.26
CA LEU A 102 -16.24 7.91 -0.53
C LEU A 102 -17.29 8.90 -0.04
N VAL A 103 -17.94 9.59 -0.98
CA VAL A 103 -19.35 9.94 -0.84
C VAL A 103 -20.14 8.83 -1.52
#